data_AF-A0A2S1FIR6-F1
#
_entry.id   AF-A0A2S1FIR6-F1
#
_cell.length_a   1.000
_cell.length_b   1.000
_cell.length_c   1.000
_cell.angle_alpha   90.00
_cell.angle_beta   90.00
_cell.angle_gamma   90.00
#
_symmetry.space_group_name_H-M   'P 1'
#
loop_
_entity.id
_entity.type
_entity.pdbx_description
1 polymer ?
#
loop_
_entity_poly.entity_id
_entity_poly.type
_entity_poly.pdbx_seq_one_letter_code
_entity_poly.pdbx_strand_id
1 'polypeptide(L)'
;MSVQNGTVLYEKADSALVPEGLHLAELIDVRRFANVFGGRVGLVFRISTGLHVGQEIMESATLSPSPRGKLAELLRGLGGQDPSLLTATDMVGQQCRIAVQHEQGRSGRVYAAITHTIPI
;
A
#
# COMPACT_ATOMS: atom_id res chain seq x y z
N MET A 1 26.36 3.75 25.00
CA MET A 1 25.83 2.50 24.42
C MET A 1 24.75 2.88 23.42
N SER A 2 24.92 2.39 22.20
CA SER A 2 24.16 2.73 21.00
C SER A 2 22.91 1.87 20.89
N VAL A 3 21.78 2.45 20.51
CA VAL A 3 20.73 1.72 19.76
C VAL A 3 20.14 2.68 18.72
N GLN A 4 20.83 2.80 17.59
CA GLN A 4 20.22 3.29 16.34
C GLN A 4 19.32 2.17 15.80
N ASN A 5 18.01 2.25 16.05
CA ASN A 5 17.04 1.46 15.28
C ASN A 5 16.72 2.21 13.99
N GLY A 6 17.63 2.12 13.04
CA GLY A 6 17.43 2.56 11.67
C GLY A 6 16.46 1.63 10.96
N THR A 7 15.17 2.00 10.95
CA THR A 7 14.23 1.48 9.95
C THR A 7 14.40 2.32 8.69
N VAL A 8 15.46 2.04 7.93
CA VAL A 8 15.61 2.52 6.56
C VAL A 8 14.63 1.70 5.72
N LEU A 9 13.41 2.20 5.53
CA LEU A 9 12.52 1.71 4.49
C LEU A 9 12.27 2.87 3.53
N TYR A 10 13.01 2.83 2.42
CA TYR A 10 12.95 3.72 1.25
C TYR A 10 13.67 5.08 1.39
N GLU A 11 14.99 5.04 1.67
CA GLU A 11 15.91 6.07 1.17
C GLU A 11 16.39 5.67 -0.24
N LYS A 12 15.64 6.03 -1.29
CA LYS A 12 16.23 6.38 -2.59
C LYS A 12 15.25 7.15 -3.48
N ALA A 13 15.77 8.25 -4.00
CA ALA A 13 15.20 9.28 -4.86
C ALA A 13 14.25 10.26 -4.15
N ASP A 14 14.47 11.55 -4.40
CA ASP A 14 13.41 12.56 -4.44
C ASP A 14 12.35 12.10 -5.46
N SER A 15 11.61 11.05 -5.11
CA SER A 15 10.44 10.64 -5.87
C SER A 15 9.42 11.71 -5.56
N ALA A 16 9.20 12.59 -6.54
CA ALA A 16 8.10 13.52 -6.52
C ALA A 16 6.86 12.77 -6.02
N LEU A 17 6.24 13.33 -4.98
CA LEU A 17 5.08 12.77 -4.32
C LEU A 17 4.03 12.41 -5.39
N VAL A 18 3.60 11.15 -5.44
CA VAL A 18 2.58 10.71 -6.39
C VAL A 18 1.37 11.63 -6.24
N PRO A 19 0.88 12.28 -7.31
CA PRO A 19 -0.19 13.25 -7.21
C PRO A 19 -1.47 12.60 -6.73
N GLU A 20 -2.31 13.38 -6.05
CA GLU A 20 -3.62 12.89 -5.60
C GLU A 20 -4.50 12.52 -6.80
N GLY A 21 -5.43 11.60 -6.56
CA GLY A 21 -6.39 11.16 -7.58
C GLY A 21 -6.31 9.66 -7.86
N LEU A 22 -6.88 9.26 -9.00
CA LEU A 22 -6.98 7.86 -9.40
C LEU A 22 -5.82 7.47 -10.33
N HIS A 23 -5.12 6.41 -9.97
CA HIS A 23 -4.00 5.87 -10.74
C HIS A 23 -4.25 4.41 -11.10
N LEU A 24 -3.96 4.02 -12.34
CA LEU A 24 -3.88 2.60 -12.68
C LEU A 24 -2.62 2.03 -12.03
N ALA A 25 -2.75 0.93 -11.29
CA ALA A 25 -1.64 0.30 -10.61
C ALA A 25 -1.76 -1.23 -10.64
N GLU A 26 -0.62 -1.88 -10.47
CA GLU A 26 -0.47 -3.33 -10.33
C GLU A 26 -0.04 -3.64 -8.89
N LEU A 27 -0.67 -4.62 -8.24
CA LEU A 27 -0.16 -5.16 -6.98
C LEU A 27 1.10 -5.99 -7.28
N ILE A 28 2.27 -5.49 -6.92
CA ILE A 28 3.56 -6.14 -7.26
C ILE A 28 4.16 -6.95 -6.11
N ASP A 29 3.70 -6.73 -4.88
CA ASP A 29 4.22 -7.45 -3.71
C ASP A 29 3.24 -7.41 -2.53
N VAL A 30 3.30 -8.46 -1.70
CA VAL A 30 2.59 -8.57 -0.43
C VAL A 30 3.55 -9.03 0.65
N ARG A 31 3.81 -8.16 1.63
CA ARG A 31 4.83 -8.39 2.66
C ARG A 31 4.22 -8.41 4.05
N ARG A 32 4.59 -9.39 4.87
CA ARG A 32 4.29 -9.37 6.31
C ARG A 32 5.34 -8.57 7.06
N PHE A 33 4.88 -7.73 7.99
CA PHE A 33 5.77 -7.06 8.92
C PHE A 33 5.05 -6.84 10.26
N ALA A 34 5.78 -6.38 11.26
CA ALA A 34 5.20 -6.00 12.55
C ALA A 34 5.57 -4.56 12.86
N ASN A 35 4.67 -3.86 13.54
CA ASN A 35 4.96 -2.56 14.14
C ASN A 35 4.47 -2.52 15.59
N VAL A 36 4.55 -1.36 16.23
CA VAL A 36 4.10 -1.15 17.63
C VAL A 36 2.61 -1.48 17.86
N PHE A 37 1.82 -1.62 16.80
CA PHE A 37 0.39 -1.98 16.84
C PHE A 37 0.13 -3.44 16.41
N GLY A 38 1.17 -4.27 16.34
CA GLY A 38 1.10 -5.70 16.03
C GLY A 38 1.42 -6.05 14.59
N GLY A 39 0.99 -7.25 14.18
CA GLY A 39 1.19 -7.76 12.83
C GLY A 39 0.44 -6.93 11.77
N ARG A 40 1.11 -6.72 10.64
CA ARG A 40 0.62 -5.98 9.47
C ARG A 40 0.96 -6.73 8.19
N VAL A 41 0.17 -6.46 7.16
CA VAL A 41 0.45 -6.82 5.78
C VAL A 41 0.59 -5.53 4.97
N GLY A 42 1.68 -5.42 4.21
CA GLY A 42 1.94 -4.33 3.28
C GLY A 42 1.62 -4.81 1.88
N LEU A 43 0.71 -4.11 1.20
CA LEU A 43 0.38 -4.31 -0.20
C LEU A 43 1.12 -3.24 -1.00
N VAL A 44 2.02 -3.64 -1.88
CA VAL A 44 2.85 -2.71 -2.68
C VAL A 44 2.26 -2.59 -4.08
N PHE A 45 1.80 -1.41 -4.42
CA PHE A 45 1.23 -1.10 -5.71
C PHE A 45 2.23 -0.29 -6.54
N ARG A 46 2.43 -0.68 -7.79
CA ARG A 46 3.23 0.06 -8.76
C ARG A 46 2.33 0.76 -9.76
N ILE A 47 2.53 2.06 -9.94
CA ILE A 47 1.77 2.83 -10.94
C ILE A 47 2.13 2.35 -12.35
N SER A 48 1.09 2.06 -13.14
CA SER A 48 1.22 1.44 -14.47
C SER A 48 1.11 2.44 -15.62
N THR A 49 0.63 3.67 -15.38
CA THR A 49 0.42 4.69 -16.43
C THR A 49 0.76 6.12 -15.97
N GLY A 50 0.97 7.01 -16.95
CA GLY A 50 1.20 8.44 -16.70
C GLY A 50 2.66 8.81 -16.39
N LEU A 51 2.86 10.00 -15.81
CA LEU A 51 4.20 10.55 -15.49
C LEU A 51 4.89 9.85 -14.32
N HIS A 52 4.13 9.06 -13.55
CA HIS A 52 4.57 8.41 -12.31
C HIS A 52 4.73 6.89 -12.48
N VAL A 53 4.76 6.39 -13.72
CA VAL A 53 4.97 4.97 -14.03
C VAL A 53 6.19 4.42 -13.30
N GLY A 54 6.03 3.25 -12.69
CA GLY A 54 7.09 2.58 -11.96
C GLY A 54 7.28 3.07 -10.53
N GLN A 55 6.61 4.15 -10.10
CA GLN A 55 6.60 4.53 -8.69
C GLN A 55 5.78 3.53 -7.88
N GLU A 56 6.29 3.18 -6.71
CA GLU A 56 5.69 2.22 -5.79
C GLU A 56 5.07 2.95 -4.59
N ILE A 57 3.86 2.55 -4.22
CA ILE A 57 3.18 3.00 -3.00
C ILE A 57 2.79 1.76 -2.21
N MET A 58 3.14 1.73 -0.93
CA MET A 58 2.77 0.65 -0.03
C MET A 58 1.64 1.10 0.89
N GLU A 59 0.56 0.32 0.91
CA GLU A 59 -0.51 0.49 1.89
C GLU A 59 -0.43 -0.62 2.94
N SER A 60 -0.56 -0.24 4.22
CA SER A 60 -0.48 -1.19 5.33
C SER A 60 -1.86 -1.50 5.90
N ALA A 61 -2.15 -2.78 6.10
CA ALA A 61 -3.39 -3.23 6.69
C ALA A 61 -3.14 -4.18 7.87
N THR A 62 -4.07 -4.17 8.83
CA THR A 62 -4.15 -5.21 9.85
C THR A 62 -4.68 -6.50 9.21
N LEU A 63 -4.07 -7.63 9.55
CA LEU A 63 -4.65 -8.95 9.25
C LEU A 63 -5.88 -9.15 10.14
N SER A 64 -7.05 -8.84 9.59
CA SER A 64 -8.33 -8.95 10.27
C SER A 64 -9.33 -9.64 9.35
N PRO A 65 -10.11 -10.61 9.85
CA PRO A 65 -11.17 -11.25 9.06
C PRO A 65 -12.38 -10.32 8.83
N SER A 66 -12.36 -9.09 9.37
CA SER A 66 -13.47 -8.15 9.24
C SER A 66 -13.66 -7.73 7.78
N PRO A 67 -14.89 -7.86 7.21
CA PRO A 67 -15.19 -7.44 5.84
C PRO A 67 -15.19 -5.90 5.68
N ARG A 68 -15.12 -5.16 6.81
CA ARG A 68 -14.99 -3.70 6.85
C ARG A 68 -13.56 -3.24 7.15
N GLY A 69 -12.62 -4.17 7.32
CA GLY A 69 -11.22 -3.83 7.56
C GLY A 69 -10.53 -3.32 6.29
N LYS A 70 -9.43 -2.57 6.49
CA LYS A 70 -8.63 -2.02 5.38
C LYS A 70 -8.18 -3.08 4.38
N LEU A 71 -7.79 -4.27 4.84
CA LEU A 71 -7.41 -5.37 3.95
C LEU A 71 -8.57 -5.81 3.06
N ALA A 72 -9.78 -5.96 3.62
CA ALA A 72 -10.97 -6.33 2.86
C ALA A 72 -11.32 -5.29 1.80
N GLU A 73 -11.15 -4.01 2.12
CA GLU A 73 -11.36 -2.90 1.19
C GLU A 73 -10.38 -2.94 0.01
N LEU A 74 -9.08 -3.09 0.30
CA LEU A 74 -8.02 -3.16 -0.71
C LEU A 74 -8.19 -4.38 -1.64
N LEU A 75 -8.48 -5.55 -1.06
CA LEU A 75 -8.65 -6.76 -1.87
C LEU A 75 -9.92 -6.71 -2.71
N ARG A 76 -10.99 -6.06 -2.25
CA ARG A 76 -12.22 -5.90 -3.03
C ARG A 76 -12.00 -5.14 -4.32
N GLY A 77 -11.17 -4.08 -4.31
CA GLY A 77 -10.84 -3.35 -5.53
C GLY A 77 -9.94 -4.13 -6.49
N LEU A 78 -9.28 -5.17 -6.01
CA LEU A 78 -8.55 -6.12 -6.85
C LEU A 78 -9.42 -7.31 -7.31
N GLY A 79 -10.64 -7.49 -6.77
CA GLY A 79 -11.51 -8.64 -7.06
C GLY A 79 -11.41 -9.82 -6.08
N GLY A 80 -10.77 -9.62 -4.93
CA GLY A 80 -10.53 -10.65 -3.92
C GLY A 80 -11.78 -11.01 -3.14
N GLN A 81 -11.87 -12.27 -2.72
CA GLN A 81 -13.09 -12.83 -2.12
C GLN A 81 -13.12 -12.70 -0.59
N ASP A 82 -11.95 -12.63 0.06
CA ASP A 82 -11.82 -12.58 1.52
C ASP A 82 -10.56 -11.82 1.96
N PRO A 83 -10.57 -11.23 3.18
CA PRO A 83 -9.42 -10.50 3.73
C PRO A 83 -8.37 -11.43 4.38
N SER A 84 -7.85 -12.39 3.62
CA SER A 84 -6.73 -13.24 4.06
C SER A 84 -5.41 -12.86 3.39
N LEU A 85 -4.32 -13.30 4.03
CA LEU A 85 -2.98 -13.18 3.46
C LEU A 85 -2.82 -14.03 2.18
N LEU A 86 -3.47 -15.20 2.14
CA LEU A 86 -3.43 -16.08 0.96
C LEU A 86 -4.04 -15.36 -0.23
N THR A 87 -5.27 -14.86 -0.08
CA THR A 87 -5.96 -14.10 -1.10
C THR A 87 -5.16 -12.87 -1.52
N ALA A 88 -4.55 -12.12 -0.59
CA ALA A 88 -3.68 -11.01 -0.96
C ALA A 88 -2.48 -11.44 -1.81
N THR A 89 -1.85 -12.57 -1.48
CA THR A 89 -0.67 -13.09 -2.18
C THR A 89 -1.02 -13.59 -3.57
N ASP A 90 -2.15 -14.27 -3.72
CA ASP A 90 -2.66 -14.77 -5.01
C ASP A 90 -3.01 -13.65 -5.99
N MET A 91 -3.16 -12.42 -5.50
CA MET A 91 -3.49 -11.24 -6.30
C MET A 91 -2.26 -10.46 -6.79
N VAL A 92 -1.04 -10.89 -6.46
CA VAL A 92 0.16 -10.29 -7.04
C VAL A 92 0.13 -10.44 -8.57
N GLY A 93 0.38 -9.34 -9.28
CA GLY A 93 0.22 -9.20 -10.72
C GLY A 93 -1.14 -8.67 -11.17
N GLN A 94 -2.13 -8.60 -10.28
CA GLN A 94 -3.45 -8.07 -10.60
C GLN A 94 -3.42 -6.54 -10.68
N GLN A 95 -4.14 -6.00 -11.67
CA GLN A 95 -4.31 -4.56 -11.81
C GLN A 95 -5.62 -4.06 -11.18
N CYS A 96 -5.56 -2.86 -10.62
CA CYS A 96 -6.71 -2.10 -10.13
C CYS A 96 -6.46 -0.59 -10.31
N ARG A 97 -7.45 0.25 -9.99
CA ARG A 97 -7.20 1.67 -9.74
C ARG A 97 -6.97 1.89 -8.24
N ILE A 98 -5.97 2.68 -7.89
CA ILE A 98 -5.73 3.15 -6.52
C ILE A 98 -6.14 4.62 -6.40
N ALA A 99 -6.84 4.97 -5.32
CA ALA A 99 -7.14 6.35 -4.98
C ALA A 99 -6.09 6.89 -4.01
N VAL A 100 -5.28 7.82 -4.49
CA VAL A 100 -4.17 8.42 -3.74
C VAL A 100 -4.59 9.75 -3.13
N GLN A 101 -4.28 9.93 -1.85
CA GLN A 101 -4.37 11.21 -1.15
C GLN A 101 -3.06 11.52 -0.42
N HIS A 102 -2.76 12.80 -0.22
CA HIS A 102 -1.61 13.21 0.57
C HIS A 102 -1.99 13.26 2.05
N GLU A 103 -1.24 12.54 2.86
CA GLU A 103 -1.39 12.54 4.31
C GLU A 103 -0.13 13.05 4.98
N GLN A 104 -0.29 13.60 6.18
CA GLN A 104 0.84 14.09 6.98
C GLN A 104 1.16 13.10 8.10
N GLY A 105 2.39 12.59 8.09
CA GLY A 105 2.89 11.73 9.16
C GLY A 105 3.14 12.50 10.45
N ARG A 106 3.36 11.78 11.56
CA ARG A 106 3.61 12.39 12.89
C ARG A 106 4.84 13.31 12.93
N SER A 107 5.80 13.14 12.02
CA SER A 107 6.97 14.01 11.87
C SER A 107 6.71 15.27 11.04
N GLY A 108 5.49 15.47 10.54
CA GLY A 108 5.14 16.57 9.64
C GLY A 108 5.43 16.30 8.15
N ARG A 109 6.10 15.18 7.82
CA ARG A 109 6.38 14.78 6.43
C ARG A 109 5.10 14.34 5.72
N VAL A 110 4.85 14.90 4.54
CA VAL A 110 3.74 14.51 3.66
C VAL A 110 4.12 13.25 2.88
N TYR A 111 3.18 12.33 2.76
CA TYR A 111 3.31 11.10 1.96
C TYR A 111 2.03 10.79 1.19
N ALA A 112 2.15 9.99 0.13
CA ALA A 112 1.02 9.52 -0.66
C ALA A 112 0.45 8.24 -0.03
N ALA A 113 -0.81 8.28 0.36
CA ALA A 113 -1.54 7.19 0.99
C ALA A 113 -2.57 6.62 0.02
N ILE A 114 -2.80 5.30 0.06
CA ILE A 114 -3.87 4.67 -0.70
C ILE A 114 -5.11 4.66 0.17
N THR A 115 -6.12 5.43 -0.21
CA THR A 115 -7.38 5.49 0.54
C THR A 115 -8.26 4.27 0.27
N HIS A 116 -8.41 3.90 -1.00
CA HIS A 116 -9.17 2.75 -1.45
C HIS A 116 -8.71 2.26 -2.83
N THR A 117 -9.17 1.08 -3.20
CA THR A 117 -8.93 0.44 -4.51
C THR A 117 -10.24 0.26 -5.25
N ILE A 118 -10.21 0.35 -6.58
CA ILE A 118 -11.38 0.21 -7.45
C ILE A 118 -11.06 -0.81 -8.55
N PRO A 119 -11.98 -1.75 -8.88
CA PRO A 119 -11.80 -2.64 -10.02
C PRO A 119 -11.65 -1.89 -11.34
N ILE A 120 -11.04 -2.54 -12.34
CA ILE A 120 -10.85 -1.96 -13.67
C ILE A 120 -12.15 -1.97 -14.47
#